data_AF-A0A3B8TZA4-F1
#
_entry.id   AF-A0A3B8TZA4-F1
#
_cell.length_a   1.000
_cell.length_b   1.000
_cell.length_c   1.000
_cell.angle_alpha   90.00
_cell.angle_beta   90.00
_cell.angle_gamma   90.00
#
_symmetry.space_group_name_H-M   'P 1'
#
loop_
_entity.id
_entity.type
_entity.pdbx_description
1 polymer ?
#
loop_
_entity_poly.entity_id
_entity_poly.type
_entity_poly.pdbx_seq_one_letter_code
_entity_poly.pdbx_strand_id
1 'polypeptide(L)' 'MLGKDKNPLGLEIKMYSVEEFGSAVREELGGDNYLPNLTLGQMFLDKYPVYSCQIKKPENHISKKGCGCC' A
#
# COMPACT_ATOMS: atom_id res chain seq x y z
N MET A 1 -13.29 -9.43 11.73
CA MET A 1 -12.60 -8.38 12.52
C MET A 1 -11.14 -8.40 12.09
N LEU A 2 -10.66 -7.32 11.46
CA LEU A 2 -9.28 -7.24 10.98
C LEU A 2 -8.36 -7.05 12.21
N GLY A 3 -7.68 -8.11 12.62
CA GLY A 3 -6.78 -8.10 13.78
C GLY A 3 -5.64 -7.10 13.59
N LYS A 4 -5.18 -6.51 14.69
CA LYS A 4 -4.11 -5.50 14.75
C LYS A 4 -2.79 -5.95 14.08
N ASP A 5 -2.62 -7.25 13.85
CA ASP A 5 -1.46 -7.83 13.14
C ASP A 5 -1.42 -7.52 11.64
N LYS A 6 -2.54 -7.07 11.04
CA LYS A 6 -2.63 -6.78 9.58
C LYS A 6 -2.34 -5.32 9.19
N ASN A 7 -1.97 -4.45 10.14
CA ASN A 7 -1.71 -3.03 9.87
C ASN A 7 -0.44 -2.51 10.59
N PRO A 8 0.76 -3.01 10.23
CA PRO A 8 2.01 -2.66 10.92
C PRO A 8 2.41 -1.17 10.80
N LEU A 9 1.86 -0.43 9.84
CA LEU A 9 2.12 0.98 9.60
C LEU A 9 1.03 1.91 10.17
N GLY A 10 0.00 1.38 10.83
CA GLY A 10 -1.06 2.19 11.43
C GLY A 10 -1.94 2.97 10.44
N LEU A 11 -1.84 2.67 9.14
CA LEU A 11 -2.55 3.40 8.07
C LEU A 11 -4.06 3.19 8.12
N GLU A 12 -4.81 4.14 7.57
CA GLU A 12 -6.26 4.01 7.41
C GLU A 12 -6.62 2.76 6.58
N ILE A 13 -7.68 2.04 6.97
CA ILE A 13 -8.12 0.84 6.25
C ILE A 13 -9.01 1.27 5.08
N LYS A 14 -8.41 1.55 3.92
CA LYS A 14 -9.11 1.92 2.68
C LYS A 14 -8.37 1.42 1.44
N MET A 15 -8.97 1.61 0.27
CA MET A 15 -8.32 1.32 -1.02
C MET A 15 -7.50 2.52 -1.49
N TYR A 16 -6.21 2.32 -1.73
CA TYR A 16 -5.25 3.32 -2.16
C TYR A 16 -4.80 3.08 -3.61
N SER A 17 -4.49 4.14 -4.36
CA SER A 17 -3.49 4.02 -5.43
C SER A 17 -2.09 3.88 -4.80
N VAL A 18 -1.08 3.45 -5.57
CA VAL A 18 0.29 3.38 -5.06
C VAL A 18 0.80 4.77 -4.62
N GLU A 19 0.40 5.83 -5.32
CA GLU A 19 0.74 7.22 -4.96
C GLU A 19 0.04 7.66 -3.67
N GLU A 20 -1.26 7.38 -3.51
CA GLU A 20 -2.02 7.68 -2.30
C GLU A 20 -1.42 6.94 -1.09
N PHE A 21 -1.03 5.68 -1.29
CA PHE A 21 -0.37 4.88 -0.26
C PHE A 21 0.97 5.49 0.15
N GLY A 22 1.80 5.90 -0.82
CA GLY A 22 3.07 6.56 -0.53
C GLY A 22 2.91 7.90 0.22
N SER A 23 1.87 8.68 -0.12
CA SER A 23 1.54 9.90 0.63
C SER A 23 1.16 9.58 2.08
N ALA A 24 0.30 8.59 2.29
CA ALA A 24 -0.14 8.20 3.63
C ALA A 24 1.03 7.65 4.48
N VAL A 25 1.94 6.89 3.88
CA VAL A 25 3.17 6.43 4.54
C VAL A 25 4.03 7.62 4.97
N ARG A 26 4.19 8.64 4.13
CA ARG A 26 4.97 9.84 4.47
C ARG A 26 4.33 10.63 5.60
N GLU A 27 3.01 10.78 5.58
CA GLU A 27 2.27 11.49 6.62
C GLU A 27 2.40 10.80 7.98
N GLU A 28 2.35 9.47 8.01
CA GLU A 28 2.37 8.69 9.26
C GLU A 28 3.79 8.45 9.80
N LEU A 29 4.75 8.14 8.93
CA LEU A 29 6.11 7.73 9.33
C LEU A 29 7.17 8.80 9.11
N GLY A 30 6.81 9.90 8.47
CA GLY A 30 7.77 10.83 7.88
C GLY A 30 8.44 10.24 6.64
N GLY A 31 9.28 11.03 6.00
CA GLY A 31 10.04 10.60 4.83
C GLY A 31 10.69 11.76 4.12
N ASP A 32 11.63 11.43 3.24
CA ASP A 32 12.26 12.43 2.39
C ASP A 32 11.24 13.01 1.41
N ASN A 33 11.05 14.33 1.46
CA ASN A 33 10.14 15.07 0.58
C ASN A 33 10.63 15.11 -0.88
N TYR A 34 11.91 14.80 -1.13
CA TYR A 34 12.48 14.71 -2.48
C TYR A 34 12.14 13.40 -3.20
N LEU A 35 11.73 12.35 -2.49
CA LEU A 35 11.27 11.11 -3.13
C LEU A 35 9.85 11.28 -3.67
N PRO A 36 9.53 10.76 -4.87
CA PRO A 36 8.14 10.72 -5.32
C PRO A 36 7.30 9.77 -4.47
N ASN A 37 6.03 10.13 -4.23
CA ASN A 37 5.08 9.28 -3.48
C ASN A 37 4.91 7.90 -4.14
N LEU A 38 4.92 7.82 -5.46
CA LEU A 38 4.89 6.55 -6.19
C LEU A 38 6.04 5.61 -5.80
N THR A 39 7.25 6.16 -5.73
CA THR A 39 8.47 5.41 -5.39
C THR A 39 8.45 4.97 -3.94
N LEU A 40 8.08 5.87 -3.03
CA LEU A 40 7.94 5.56 -1.60
C LEU A 40 6.89 4.47 -1.38
N GLY A 41 5.73 4.58 -2.05
CA GLY A 41 4.67 3.60 -1.98
C GLY A 41 5.10 2.21 -2.44
N GLN A 42 5.80 2.13 -3.59
CA GLN A 42 6.31 0.85 -4.10
C GLN A 42 7.32 0.21 -3.15
N MET A 43 8.28 0.98 -2.61
CA MET A 43 9.27 0.47 -1.64
C MET A 43 8.62 -0.11 -0.38
N PHE A 44 7.57 0.56 0.12
CA PHE A 44 6.86 0.10 1.30
C PHE A 44 5.96 -1.11 1.02
N LEU A 45 5.38 -1.22 -0.18
CA LEU A 45 4.62 -2.41 -0.58
C LEU A 45 5.52 -3.64 -0.68
N ASP A 46 6.75 -3.49 -1.19
CA ASP A 46 7.72 -4.59 -1.26
C ASP A 46 8.13 -5.08 0.14
N LYS A 47 8.24 -4.15 1.11
CA LYS A 47 8.58 -4.47 2.51
C LYS A 47 7.38 -4.99 3.32
N TYR A 48 6.18 -4.49 3.03
CA TYR A 48 4.94 -4.81 3.74
C TYR A 48 3.88 -5.30 2.75
N PRO A 49 4.04 -6.53 2.21
CA PRO A 49 3.15 -7.07 1.19
C PRO A 49 1.69 -7.20 1.67
N VAL A 50 1.44 -7.16 2.98
CA VAL A 50 0.09 -7.15 3.59
C VAL A 50 -0.80 -6.01 3.07
N TYR A 51 -0.22 -4.88 2.63
CA TYR A 51 -0.98 -3.76 2.07
C TYR A 51 -1.34 -3.95 0.59
N SER A 52 -0.80 -4.97 -0.09
CA SER A 52 -1.08 -5.21 -1.52
C SER A 52 -2.56 -5.41 -1.82
N CYS A 53 -3.32 -5.99 -0.88
CA CYS A 53 -4.77 -6.18 -1.02
C CYS A 53 -5.57 -4.86 -0.87
N GLN A 54 -4.92 -3.79 -0.38
CA GLN A 54 -5.48 -2.44 -0.23
C GLN A 54 -5.07 -1.52 -1.39
N ILE A 55 -4.35 -2.02 -2.40
CA ILE A 55 -3.94 -1.25 -3.57
C ILE A 55 -4.91 -1.48 -4.74
N LYS A 56 -5.47 -0.38 -5.26
CA LYS A 56 -6.29 -0.34 -6.47
C LYS A 56 -5.48 -0.90 -7.63
N LYS A 57 -5.97 -1.96 -8.26
CA LYS A 57 -5.38 -2.50 -9.49
C LYS A 57 -5.80 -1.61 -10.67
N PRO A 58 -4.92 -1.33 -11.65
CA PRO A 58 -5.34 -0.63 -12.85
C PRO A 58 -6.42 -1.43 -13.57
N GLU A 59 -7.45 -0.77 -14.09
CA GLU A 59 -8.62 -1.40 -14.74
C GLU A 59 -8.23 -2.30 -15.94
N ASN A 60 -7.05 -2.09 -16.52
CA ASN A 60 -6.51 -2.91 -17.62
C ASN A 60 -5.76 -4.18 -17.19
N HIS A 61 -5.70 -4.50 -15.89
CA HIS A 61 -5.13 -5.78 -15.45
C HIS A 61 -6.12 -6.91 -15.71
N ILE A 62 -5.90 -7.62 -16.81
CA ILE A 62 -6.38 -8.99 -17.01
C ILE A 62 -6.06 -9.76 -15.73
N SER A 63 -7.11 -10.18 -15.03
CA SER A 63 -7.03 -10.89 -13.75
C SER A 63 -6.38 -12.26 -13.96
N LYS A 64 -5.04 -12.27 -14.02
CA LYS A 64 -4.29 -13.51 -13.78
C LYS A 64 -4.61 -13.92 -12.34
N LYS A 65 -5.27 -15.07 -12.24
CA LYS A 65 -5.71 -15.74 -11.02
C LYS A 65 -4.84 -15.44 -9.80
N GLY A 66 -5.51 -15.08 -8.71
CA GLY A 66 -4.95 -15.14 -7.36
C GLY A 66 -4.37 -13.81 -6.89
N CYS A 67 -5.22 -12.93 -6.37
CA CYS A 67 -4.79 -12.23 -5.18
C CYS A 67 -4.62 -13.32 -4.12
N GLY A 68 -3.39 -13.78 -3.89
CA GLY A 68 -3.06 -14.60 -2.72
C GLY A 68 -3.13 -13.71 -1.48
N CYS A 69 -4.31 -13.17 -1.17
CA CYS A 69 -4.56 -12.65 0.16
C CYS A 69 -4.72 -13.88 1.06
N CYS A 70 -3.68 -14.20 1.84
CA CYS A 70 -3.79 -15.13 2.97
C CYS A 70 -4.60 -14.49 4.11
#